data_AF-A0A6B3NVL7-F1
#
_entry.id   AF-A0A6B3NVL7-F1
#
_cell.length_a   1.000
_cell.length_b   1.000
_cell.length_c   1.000
_cell.angle_alpha   90.00
_cell.angle_beta   90.00
_cell.angle_gamma   90.00
#
_symmetry.space_group_name_H-M   'P 1'
#
loop_
_entity.id
_entity.type
_entity.pdbx_description
1 polymer ?
#
loop_
_entity_poly.entity_id
_entity_poly.type
_entity_poly.pdbx_seq_one_letter_code
_entity_poly.pdbx_strand_id
1 'polypeptide(L)' 'MSHPAPTVGIIVNPASGRDLRRLTASAGLYSSTDKACAVQRLLAAFAATGIQHVLLPPDMTGIAAAVLKASN' A
#
# COMPACT_ATOMS: atom_id res chain seq x y z
N MET A 1 26.42 15.81 -9.80
CA MET A 1 25.13 16.52 -9.68
C MET A 1 24.27 15.74 -8.72
N SER A 2 23.83 16.33 -7.60
CA SER A 2 22.94 15.64 -6.66
C SER A 2 21.55 15.57 -7.27
N HIS A 3 21.01 14.38 -7.47
CA HIS A 3 19.61 14.23 -7.88
C HIS A 3 18.73 14.59 -6.67
N PRO A 4 17.59 15.28 -6.88
CA PRO A 4 16.63 15.48 -5.80
C PRO A 4 16.23 14.13 -5.19
N ALA A 5 16.01 14.11 -3.88
CA ALA A 5 15.62 12.89 -3.18
C ALA A 5 14.38 12.27 -3.87
N PRO A 6 14.40 10.96 -4.18
CA PRO A 6 13.34 10.34 -4.95
C PRO A 6 12.02 10.36 -4.16
N THR A 7 10.92 10.61 -4.87
CA THR A 7 9.56 10.49 -4.34
C THR A 7 8.89 9.26 -4.95
N VAL A 8 8.25 8.45 -4.12
CA VAL A 8 7.57 7.21 -4.56
C VAL A 8 6.06 7.35 -4.41
N GLY A 9 5.30 7.07 -5.47
CA GLY A 9 3.85 6.96 -5.42
C GLY A 9 3.40 5.51 -5.31
N ILE A 10 2.49 5.21 -4.37
CA ILE A 10 1.85 3.89 -4.24
C ILE A 10 0.38 4.04 -4.63
N ILE A 11 -0.06 3.30 -5.65
CA ILE A 11 -1.49 3.20 -6.00
C ILE A 11 -1.96 1.80 -5.63
N VAL A 12 -2.83 1.72 -4.63
CA VAL A 12 -3.41 0.45 -4.21
C VAL A 12 -4.73 0.25 -4.95
N ASN A 13 -4.89 -0.89 -5.61
CA ASN A 13 -6.17 -1.27 -6.19
C ASN A 13 -7.10 -1.82 -5.09
N PRO A 14 -8.19 -1.11 -4.72
CA PRO A 14 -9.10 -1.56 -3.67
C PRO A 14 -9.91 -2.81 -4.06
N ALA A 15 -10.14 -3.05 -5.35
CA ALA A 15 -11.02 -4.12 -5.84
C ALA A 15 -10.33 -5.50 -5.99
N SER A 16 -8.99 -5.55 -6.06
CA SER A 16 -8.22 -6.71 -6.50
C SER A 16 -8.45 -8.01 -5.71
N GLY A 17 -8.79 -7.92 -4.42
CA GLY A 17 -9.06 -9.09 -3.59
C GLY A 17 -10.34 -9.84 -3.96
N ARG A 18 -11.30 -9.16 -4.60
CA ARG A 18 -12.56 -9.77 -5.06
C ARG A 18 -12.37 -10.51 -6.38
N ASP A 19 -11.49 -10.01 -7.23
CA ASP A 19 -11.22 -10.56 -8.57
C ASP A 19 -10.42 -11.85 -8.49
N LEU A 20 -9.51 -11.98 -7.53
CA LEU A 20 -8.72 -13.19 -7.30
C LEU A 20 -9.61 -14.41 -6.97
N ARG A 21 -10.68 -14.22 -6.19
CA ARG A 21 -11.68 -15.27 -5.91
C ARG A 21 -12.43 -15.74 -7.15
N ARG A 22 -12.64 -14.86 -8.15
CA ARG A 22 -13.30 -15.27 -9.41
C ARG A 22 -12.36 -16.11 -10.29
N LEU A 23 -11.05 -15.91 -10.17
CA LEU A 23 -10.04 -16.62 -10.94
C LEU A 23 -9.64 -17.96 -10.31
N THR A 24 -9.64 -18.07 -8.98
CA THR A 24 -9.41 -19.35 -8.28
C THR A 24 -10.39 -19.53 -7.14
N ALA A 25 -11.20 -20.59 -7.19
CA ALA A 25 -12.27 -20.85 -6.21
C ALA A 25 -11.77 -20.98 -4.75
N SER A 26 -10.47 -21.21 -4.55
CA SER A 26 -9.81 -21.36 -3.25
C SER A 26 -8.94 -20.17 -2.81
N ALA A 27 -8.91 -19.05 -3.54
CA ALA A 27 -8.18 -17.87 -3.08
C ALA A 27 -8.88 -17.21 -1.89
N GLY A 28 -8.13 -17.03 -0.79
CA GLY A 28 -8.60 -16.26 0.37
C GLY A 28 -8.93 -14.81 0.02
N LEU A 29 -9.83 -14.18 0.79
CA LEU A 29 -10.10 -12.75 0.65
C LEU A 29 -8.84 -11.97 1.00
N TYR A 30 -8.27 -11.26 0.03
CA TYR A 30 -7.27 -10.24 0.30
C TYR A 30 -8.00 -8.96 0.72
N SER A 31 -8.07 -8.72 2.02
CA SER A 31 -8.83 -7.62 2.61
C SER A 31 -8.19 -6.25 2.36
N SER A 32 -8.88 -5.17 2.74
CA SER A 32 -8.27 -3.83 2.78
C SER A 32 -7.15 -3.76 3.82
N THR A 33 -7.30 -4.48 4.94
CA THR A 33 -6.28 -4.60 5.99
C THR A 33 -5.02 -5.29 5.48
N ASP A 34 -5.15 -6.37 4.70
CA ASP A 34 -3.98 -7.06 4.15
C ASP A 34 -3.19 -6.16 3.18
N LYS A 35 -3.92 -5.37 2.38
CA LYS A 35 -3.32 -4.35 1.50
C LYS A 35 -2.62 -3.26 2.31
N ALA A 36 -3.25 -2.76 3.39
CA ALA A 36 -2.63 -1.79 4.28
C ALA A 36 -1.33 -2.33 4.91
N CYS A 37 -1.35 -3.58 5.40
CA CYS A 37 -0.15 -4.26 5.90
C CYS A 37 0.96 -4.36 4.84
N ALA A 38 0.61 -4.67 3.59
CA ALA A 38 1.59 -4.68 2.50
C ALA A 38 2.20 -3.29 2.26
N VAL A 39 1.38 -2.23 2.29
CA VAL A 39 1.87 -0.84 2.19
C VAL A 39 2.79 -0.50 3.35
N GLN A 40 2.45 -0.85 4.60
CA GLN A 40 3.32 -0.60 5.75
C GLN A 40 4.69 -1.28 5.62
N ARG A 41 4.73 -2.52 5.11
CA ARG A 41 6.00 -3.21 4.84
C ARG A 41 6.84 -2.49 3.79
N LEU A 42 6.20 -1.97 2.73
CA LEU A 42 6.89 -1.14 1.75
C LEU A 42 7.43 0.15 2.37
N LEU A 43 6.64 0.84 3.21
CA LEU A 43 7.09 2.04 3.93
C LEU A 43 8.30 1.76 4.83
N ALA A 44 8.29 0.63 5.56
CA ALA A 44 9.44 0.23 6.38
C ALA A 44 10.69 -0.04 5.53
N ALA A 45 10.54 -0.70 4.37
CA ALA A 45 11.65 -0.92 3.44
C ALA A 45 12.17 0.40 2.86
N PHE A 46 11.28 1.34 2.52
CA PHE A 46 11.62 2.66 2.02
C PHE A 46 12.39 3.49 3.05
N ALA A 47 11.96 3.48 4.31
CA ALA A 47 12.69 4.12 5.40
C ALA A 47 14.11 3.53 5.54
N ALA A 48 14.25 2.21 5.45
CA ALA A 48 15.54 1.53 5.52
C ALA A 48 16.47 1.82 4.32
N THR A 49 15.92 2.18 3.16
CA THR A 49 16.69 2.50 1.94
C THR A 49 16.88 4.00 1.70
N GLY A 50 16.44 4.84 2.63
CA GLY A 50 16.62 6.30 2.55
C GLY A 50 15.56 7.05 1.75
N ILE A 51 14.46 6.39 1.35
CA ILE A 51 13.31 7.06 0.73
C ILE A 51 12.50 7.76 1.83
N GLN A 52 12.42 9.09 1.74
CA GLN A 52 11.75 9.93 2.75
C GLN A 52 10.36 10.42 2.32
N HIS A 53 10.05 10.36 1.03
CA HIS A 53 8.82 10.93 0.48
C HIS A 53 8.01 9.87 -0.24
N VAL A 54 6.86 9.53 0.33
CA VAL A 54 5.91 8.57 -0.23
C VAL A 54 4.54 9.21 -0.35
N LEU A 55 3.92 9.09 -1.51
CA LEU A 55 2.56 9.54 -1.78
C LEU A 55 1.63 8.33 -1.83
N LEU A 56 0.56 8.38 -1.05
CA LEU A 56 -0.51 7.38 -1.04
C LEU A 56 -1.85 8.13 -1.18
N PRO A 57 -2.53 8.04 -2.33
CA PRO A 57 -3.82 8.69 -2.51
C PRO A 57 -4.90 8.02 -1.63
N PRO A 58 -5.93 8.77 -1.22
CA PRO A 58 -7.08 8.21 -0.51
C PRO A 58 -7.83 7.20 -1.39
N ASP A 59 -8.46 6.22 -0.76
CA ASP A 59 -9.25 5.18 -1.41
C ASP A 59 -10.61 4.99 -0.75
N MET A 60 -11.57 4.45 -1.51
CA MET A 60 -12.94 4.23 -1.05
C MET A 60 -13.08 3.11 -0.01
N THR A 61 -12.03 2.31 0.22
CA THR A 61 -12.05 1.14 1.11
C THR A 61 -11.26 1.33 2.40
N GLY A 62 -10.71 2.53 2.62
CA GLY A 62 -10.02 2.91 3.86
C GLY A 62 -8.60 2.37 4.01
N ILE A 63 -7.94 1.92 2.94
CA ILE A 63 -6.55 1.44 2.96
C ILE A 63 -5.61 2.58 3.36
N ALA A 64 -5.70 3.74 2.71
CA ALA A 64 -4.87 4.90 2.99
C ALA A 64 -5.10 5.41 4.43
N ALA A 65 -6.35 5.40 4.89
CA ALA A 65 -6.69 5.77 6.26
C ALA A 65 -6.10 4.80 7.29
N ALA A 66 -6.14 3.49 7.01
CA ALA A 66 -5.54 2.47 7.88
C ALA A 66 -4.02 2.60 7.95
N VAL A 67 -3.36 2.87 6.82
CA VAL A 67 -1.91 3.14 6.79
C VAL A 67 -1.58 4.38 7.61
N LEU A 68 -2.27 5.50 7.37
CA LEU A 68 -2.02 6.76 8.09
C LEU A 68 -2.23 6.59 9.61
N LYS A 69 -3.29 5.89 10.03
CA LYS A 69 -3.56 5.63 11.45
C LYS A 69 -2.42 4.86 12.13
N ALA A 70 -1.78 3.95 11.41
CA ALA A 70 -0.74 3.10 11.96
C ALA A 70 0.69 3.66 11.77
N SER A 71 0.81 4.85 11.17
CA SER A 71 2.05 5.62 11.07
C SER A 71 2.19 6.71 12.14
N ASN A 72 1.14 6.92 12.94
CA ASN A 72 1.14 7.75 14.16
C ASN A 72 1.35 6.88 15.41
#